data_AF-A0A7C2LWK0-F1
#
_entry.id   AF-A0A7C2LWK0-F1
#
_cell.length_a   1.000
_cell.length_b   1.000
_cell.length_c   1.000
_cell.angle_alpha   90.00
_cell.angle_beta   90.00
_cell.angle_gamma   90.00
#
_symmetry.space_group_name_H-M   'P 1'
#
loop_
_entity.id
_entity.type
_entity.pdbx_description
1 polymer ?
#
loop_
_entity_poly.entity_id
_entity_poly.type
_entity_poly.pdbx_seq_one_letter_code
_entity_poly.pdbx_strand_id
1 'polypeptide(L)' 'LGFLEAGNCWYSFQEFNPFNAKRAAGVGIRAFLPMFGLLGIDWAWGFDTYPGSDGISGSQFHFTIGQQF' A
#
# COMPACT_ATOMS: atom_id res chain seq x y z
N LEU A 1 1.11 8.78 10.49
CA LEU A 1 -0.24 8.59 9.92
C LEU A 1 -0.42 7.10 9.69
N GLY A 2 -1.51 6.49 10.15
CA GLY A 2 -1.80 5.08 9.85
C GLY A 2 -2.80 5.00 8.70
N PHE A 3 -2.67 4.00 7.84
CA PHE A 3 -3.63 3.71 6.78
C PHE A 3 -4.04 2.24 6.81
N LEU A 4 -5.30 1.99 6.45
CA LEU A 4 -5.87 0.65 6.29
C LEU A 4 -6.51 0.63 4.92
N GLU A 5 -6.10 -0.33 4.09
CA GLU A 5 -6.56 -0.47 2.72
C GLU A 5 -7.18 -1.85 2.53
N ALA A 6 -8.32 -1.89 1.85
CA ALA A 6 -8.98 -3.13 1.45
C ALA A 6 -9.46 -2.96 0.01
N GLY A 7 -8.92 -3.74 -0.91
CA GLY A 7 -9.23 -3.63 -2.33
C GLY A 7 -8.88 -4.91 -3.08
N ASN A 8 -9.57 -5.15 -4.19
CA ASN A 8 -9.21 -6.20 -5.12
C ASN A 8 -9.60 -5.75 -6.54
N CYS A 9 -8.92 -6.29 -7.55
CA CYS A 9 -9.16 -5.97 -8.95
C CYS A 9 -9.80 -7.18 -9.63
N TRP A 10 -10.94 -6.97 -10.28
CA TRP A 10 -11.65 -8.01 -11.03
C TRP A 10 -11.70 -7.64 -12.51
N TYR A 11 -11.57 -8.63 -13.38
CA TYR A 11 -11.55 -8.41 -14.84
C TYR A 11 -12.94 -8.25 -15.45
N SER A 12 -13.97 -8.82 -14.82
CA SER A 12 -15.36 -8.69 -15.28
C SER A 12 -16.35 -8.50 -14.13
N PHE A 13 -17.50 -7.90 -14.44
CA PHE A 13 -18.60 -7.69 -13.47
C PHE A 13 -19.18 -9.00 -12.95
N GLN A 14 -19.11 -10.11 -13.71
CA GLN A 14 -19.55 -11.43 -13.23
C GLN A 14 -18.61 -12.05 -12.18
N GLU A 15 -17.36 -11.59 -12.09
CA GLU A 15 -16.35 -12.09 -11.13
C GLU A 15 -16.24 -11.20 -9.90
N PHE A 16 -17.05 -10.13 -9.83
CA PHE A 16 -17.06 -9.20 -8.72
C PHE A 16 -17.49 -9.92 -7.44
N ASN A 17 -16.54 -10.14 -6.54
CA ASN A 17 -16.81 -10.69 -5.22
C ASN A 17 -16.31 -9.73 -4.13
N PRO A 18 -17.21 -8.93 -3.53
CA PRO A 18 -16.83 -7.94 -2.52
C PRO A 18 -16.22 -8.56 -1.24
N PHE A 19 -16.42 -9.86 -1.01
CA PHE A 19 -15.84 -10.56 0.15
C PHE A 19 -14.38 -10.98 -0.07
N ASN A 20 -13.89 -10.97 -1.31
CA ASN A 20 -12.50 -11.29 -1.65
C ASN A 20 -11.62 -10.02 -1.71
N ALA A 21 -11.87 -9.04 -0.85
CA ALA A 21 -11.06 -7.82 -0.79
C ALA A 21 -9.74 -8.10 -0.07
N LYS A 22 -8.60 -7.81 -0.72
CA LYS A 22 -7.27 -7.98 -0.14
C LYS A 22 -7.01 -6.85 0.84
N ARG A 23 -6.61 -7.18 2.07
CA ARG A 23 -6.45 -6.22 3.17
C ARG A 23 -4.97 -5.96 3.46
N ALA A 24 -4.65 -4.69 3.66
CA ALA A 24 -3.34 -4.22 4.08
C ALA A 24 -3.47 -3.14 5.15
N ALA A 25 -2.50 -3.07 6.05
CA ALA A 25 -2.36 -1.98 7.00
C ALA A 25 -0.98 -1.37 6.84
N GLY A 26 -0.85 -0.06 7.04
CA GLY A 26 0.43 0.58 6.96
C GLY A 26 0.53 1.81 7.85
N VAL A 27 1.76 2.26 8.01
CA VAL A 27 2.10 3.49 8.72
C VAL A 27 3.02 4.32 7.82
N GLY A 28 2.62 5.57 7.64
CA GLY A 28 3.34 6.58 6.87
C GLY A 28 3.82 7.72 7.77
N ILE A 29 5.07 8.13 7.55
CA ILE A 29 5.67 9.32 8.12
C ILE A 29 5.98 10.27 6.96
N ARG A 30 5.57 11.52 7.10
CA ARG A 30 5.87 12.58 6.15
C ARG A 30 6.64 13.66 6.87
N ALA A 31 7.84 13.94 6.40
CA ALA A 31 8.70 15.00 6.93
C ALA A 31 9.04 15.97 5.81
N PHE A 32 8.89 17.27 6.08
CA PHE A 32 9.37 18.30 5.17
C PHE A 32 10.83 18.58 5.51
N LEU A 33 11.72 18.30 4.56
CA LEU A 33 13.14 18.57 4.70
C LEU A 33 13.48 19.85 3.91
N PRO A 34 14.04 20.89 4.56
CA PRO A 34 14.30 22.19 3.93
C PRO A 34 15.16 22.17 2.66
N MET A 35 15.96 21.12 2.46
CA MET A 35 16.84 20.97 1.29
C MET A 35 16.38 19.91 0.27
N PHE A 36 15.46 19.02 0.64
CA PHE A 36 15.11 17.84 -0.18
C PHE A 36 13.61 17.76 -0.52
N GLY A 37 12.82 18.72 -0.05
CA GLY A 37 11.37 18.75 -0.23
C GLY A 37 10.63 17.78 0.70
N LEU A 38 9.47 17.30 0.26
CA LEU A 38 8.64 16.39 1.05
C LEU A 38 9.18 14.95 0.96
N LEU A 39 9.74 14.47 2.07
CA LEU A 39 10.11 13.07 2.24
C LEU A 39 8.92 12.31 2.81
N GLY A 40 8.38 11.40 2.02
CA GLY A 40 7.39 10.41 2.45
C GLY A 40 8.05 9.06 2.65
N ILE A 41 7.86 8.46 3.82
CA ILE A 41 8.24 7.08 4.11
C ILE A 41 6.98 6.35 4.54
N ASP A 42 6.63 5.28 3.82
CA ASP A 42 5.44 4.49 4.06
C ASP A 42 5.81 3.02 4.19
N TRP A 43 5.42 2.40 5.30
CA TRP A 43 5.58 0.98 5.54
C TRP A 43 4.21 0.32 5.56
N ALA A 44 3.98 -0.61 4.65
CA ALA A 44 2.74 -1.37 4.53
C ALA A 44 2.96 -2.85 4.87
N TRP A 45 1.93 -3.48 5.39
CA TRP A 45 1.87 -4.90 5.69
C TRP A 45 0.60 -5.49 5.05
N GLY A 46 0.79 -6.35 4.06
CA GLY A 46 -0.32 -7.07 3.43
C GLY A 46 -0.61 -8.38 4.18
N PHE A 47 -1.86 -8.51 4.66
CA PHE A 47 -2.30 -9.71 5.39
C PHE A 47 -2.83 -10.80 4.47
N ASP A 48 -3.08 -10.48 3.20
CA ASP A 48 -3.71 -11.38 2.24
C ASP A 48 -2.69 -11.85 1.19
N THR A 49 -2.98 -13.00 0.58
CA THR A 49 -2.14 -13.60 -0.47
C THR A 49 -2.47 -12.97 -1.82
N TYR A 50 -1.45 -12.75 -2.63
CA TYR A 50 -1.62 -12.28 -4.01
C TYR A 50 -1.78 -13.49 -4.95
N PRO A 51 -2.68 -13.43 -5.96
CA PRO A 51 -2.88 -14.52 -6.91
C PRO A 51 -1.57 -14.91 -7.62
N GLY A 52 -1.08 -16.13 -7.33
CA GLY A 52 0.22 -16.63 -7.81
C GLY A 52 1.32 -16.72 -6.76
N SER A 53 1.03 -16.39 -5.50
CA SER A 53 1.92 -16.56 -4.35
C SER A 53 1.24 -17.40 -3.26
N ASP A 54 1.93 -18.43 -2.77
CA ASP A 54 1.50 -19.21 -1.59
C ASP A 54 1.71 -18.45 -0.27
N GLY A 55 2.42 -17.32 -0.32
CA GLY A 55 2.73 -16.48 0.84
C GLY A 55 1.89 -15.20 0.90
N ILE A 56 1.59 -14.76 2.13
CA ILE A 56 1.07 -13.41 2.42
C ILE A 56 2.01 -12.33 1.86
N SER A 57 1.43 -11.23 1.36
CA SER A 57 2.19 -10.15 0.73
C SER A 57 3.24 -9.48 1.65
N GLY A 58 3.07 -9.62 2.98
CA GLY A 58 4.09 -9.29 3.98
C GLY A 58 4.41 -7.80 4.06
N SER A 59 5.61 -7.49 4.58
CA SER A 59 6.10 -6.11 4.74
C SER A 59 6.59 -5.52 3.41
N GLN A 60 6.05 -4.37 3.03
CA GLN A 60 6.43 -3.57 1.87
C GLN A 60 6.86 -2.18 2.33
N PHE A 61 8.01 -1.70 1.85
CA PHE A 61 8.57 -0.39 2.21
C PHE A 61 8.60 0.52 0.99
N HIS A 62 7.96 1.67 1.09
CA HIS A 62 7.83 2.65 0.03
C HIS A 62 8.42 3.98 0.51
N PHE A 63 9.22 4.62 -0.34
CA PHE A 63 9.72 5.97 -0.07
C PHE A 63 9.46 6.86 -1.29
N THR A 64 9.06 8.10 -1.02
CA THR A 64 8.84 9.13 -2.05
C THR A 64 9.64 10.36 -1.66
N ILE A 65 10.39 10.89 -2.62
CA ILE A 65 11.13 12.15 -2.47
C ILE A 65 10.50 13.13 -3.46
N GLY A 66 9.74 14.09 -2.94
CA GLY A 66 9.21 15.18 -3.75
C GLY A 66 10.28 16.23 -3.97
N GLN A 67 10.98 16.19 -5.11
CA GLN A 67 11.78 17.33 -5.55
C GLN A 67 10.81 18.48 -5.89
N GLN A 68 10.77 19.49 -5.04
CA GLN A 68 10.02 20.71 -5.30
C GLN A 68 10.75 21.47 -6.41
N PHE A 69 10.11 21.68 -7.56
CA PHE A 69 10.63 22.53 -8.63
C PHE A 69 10.64 23.99 -8.17
#